data_AF-A0A3A9XJG5-F1
#
_entry.id   AF-A0A3A9XJG5-F1
#
_cell.length_a   1.000
_cell.length_b   1.000
_cell.length_c   1.000
_cell.angle_alpha   90.00
_cell.angle_beta   90.00
_cell.angle_gamma   90.00
#
_symmetry.space_group_name_H-M   'P 1'
#
loop_
_entity.id
_entity.type
_entity.pdbx_description
1 polymer ?
#
loop_
_entity_poly.entity_id
_entity_poly.type
_entity_poly.pdbx_seq_one_letter_code
_entity_poly.pdbx_strand_id
1 'polypeptide(L)'
;MSSKIYVLDGALLECNQGFVPAKLLVTQNQKVKIQGKFKATDMDVQVPATFGQCKLKPTSGGYLPCIPALQKWTKTTKTSTLGGSKKFLYEDSECMCGTGGKVTIMQPMQINTGGNASEKFKEIAMTIPGAMMGNDKAPKVVESYWMDAAGKEKIDKINYGEKATMFVQTENMEVGEKVEVRVKAKNGKEIKEGKNELIYSGNVKADGTVALDLVCIDEPEKEETAISNSNSSPTTVTNNEPSNRNSSEKVILETGVVNKGNRINENGKIIIVNSKGKRAYDWIYADAPSESLMKKNGMSGYDVTNINLTKSYPTAMLKTEMKAVLWSFSDIEDGFGKNGRDLANHFFDGHGSNFIFDNESNPVREIKDSSQFKDEFIPKLEQELVDQYKKNNYVTKNPQKVYNFRTSLPYYSALQGMNPNVNEIATFVGGIQGCLANYEIYDQNGEIGATITNLSFFDTFGAGWEDGGADGMAKQWIPGLVSMFCLQHFKNVEDKNKFQPFAIMLNIEL
;
A
#
# COMPACT_ATOMS: atom_id res chain seq x y z
N MET A 1 35.30 -20.66 -17.75
CA MET A 1 35.10 -21.22 -16.40
C MET A 1 33.70 -20.83 -15.95
N SER A 2 32.87 -21.78 -15.52
CA SER A 2 31.49 -21.50 -15.08
C SER A 2 31.50 -20.46 -13.95
N SER A 3 30.82 -19.34 -14.15
CA SER A 3 30.69 -18.23 -13.20
C SER A 3 29.69 -18.59 -12.11
N LYS A 4 30.03 -19.53 -11.22
CA LYS A 4 29.15 -19.91 -10.12
C LYS A 4 28.97 -18.77 -9.12
N ILE A 5 27.72 -18.48 -8.74
CA ILE A 5 27.36 -17.45 -7.76
C ILE A 5 27.49 -18.01 -6.34
N TYR A 6 28.14 -17.28 -5.43
CA TYR A 6 28.27 -17.70 -4.03
C TYR A 6 27.11 -17.19 -3.18
N VAL A 7 26.80 -17.94 -2.13
CA VAL A 7 25.78 -17.57 -1.15
C VAL A 7 26.38 -16.62 -0.11
N LEU A 8 25.69 -15.53 0.19
CA LEU A 8 26.09 -14.53 1.18
C LEU A 8 25.09 -14.44 2.33
N ASP A 9 25.49 -13.74 3.39
CA ASP A 9 24.66 -13.46 4.57
C ASP A 9 23.32 -12.83 4.21
N GLY A 10 22.26 -13.33 4.84
CA GLY A 10 20.88 -12.96 4.52
C GLY A 10 20.28 -13.66 3.30
N ALA A 11 20.94 -14.68 2.74
CA ALA A 11 20.40 -15.50 1.64
C ALA A 11 19.05 -16.11 1.96
N LEU A 12 18.17 -16.17 0.95
CA LEU A 12 16.85 -16.76 1.13
C LEU A 12 16.86 -18.24 0.84
N LEU A 13 16.32 -18.98 1.79
CA LEU A 13 16.21 -20.42 1.77
C LEU A 13 14.76 -20.83 1.60
N GLU A 14 14.55 -21.94 0.90
CA GLU A 14 13.26 -22.62 0.84
C GLU A 14 13.39 -24.02 1.43
N CYS A 15 12.47 -24.37 2.31
CA CYS A 15 12.24 -25.75 2.72
C CYS A 15 11.04 -26.29 1.93
N ASN A 16 11.20 -27.41 1.23
CA ASN A 16 10.10 -28.01 0.45
C ASN A 16 8.90 -28.48 1.31
N GLN A 17 9.07 -28.56 2.63
CA GLN A 17 8.03 -28.89 3.59
C GLN A 17 7.57 -27.68 4.43
N GLY A 18 8.18 -26.51 4.21
CA GLY A 18 7.77 -25.24 4.79
C GLY A 18 6.66 -24.57 3.96
N PHE A 19 6.04 -23.56 4.52
CA PHE A 19 5.01 -22.75 3.84
C PHE A 19 5.54 -21.38 3.41
N VAL A 20 6.62 -20.89 4.04
CA VAL A 20 7.25 -19.62 3.66
C VAL A 20 8.79 -19.73 3.66
N PRO A 21 9.50 -18.94 2.84
CA PRO A 21 10.96 -18.86 2.86
C PRO A 21 11.53 -18.22 4.12
N ALA A 22 12.81 -18.49 4.44
CA ALA A 22 13.50 -17.91 5.59
C ALA A 22 14.97 -17.56 5.31
N LYS A 23 15.52 -16.57 6.04
CA LYS A 23 16.87 -16.03 5.79
C LYS A 23 17.97 -16.81 6.51
N LEU A 24 19.03 -17.14 5.79
CA LEU A 24 20.26 -17.68 6.33
C LEU A 24 21.03 -16.61 7.12
N LEU A 25 21.46 -16.96 8.33
CA LEU A 25 22.40 -16.17 9.12
C LEU A 25 23.80 -16.80 9.04
N VAL A 26 24.76 -16.05 8.49
CA VAL A 26 26.16 -16.48 8.43
C VAL A 26 26.83 -16.24 9.77
N THR A 27 27.23 -17.33 10.41
CA THR A 27 27.87 -17.34 11.75
C THR A 27 29.30 -17.83 11.69
N GLN A 28 29.66 -18.59 10.65
CA GLN A 28 30.95 -19.27 10.56
C GLN A 28 32.03 -18.45 9.85
N ASN A 29 31.66 -17.36 9.20
CA ASN A 29 32.56 -16.48 8.46
C ASN A 29 32.42 -15.01 8.90
N GLN A 30 33.50 -14.46 9.43
CA GLN A 30 33.62 -13.04 9.78
C GLN A 30 34.70 -12.30 8.98
N LYS A 31 35.29 -12.94 7.96
CA LYS A 31 36.46 -12.39 7.24
C LYS A 31 36.18 -12.15 5.77
N VAL A 32 35.65 -13.14 5.07
CA VAL A 32 35.50 -13.08 3.60
C VAL A 32 34.15 -12.47 3.25
N LYS A 33 34.17 -11.28 2.65
CA LYS A 33 32.99 -10.56 2.19
C LYS A 33 32.93 -10.45 0.67
N ILE A 34 31.73 -10.46 0.12
CA ILE A 34 31.42 -10.06 -1.25
C ILE A 34 30.29 -9.04 -1.15
N GLN A 35 30.40 -7.90 -1.83
CA GLN A 35 29.36 -6.85 -1.82
C GLN A 35 28.92 -6.43 -0.40
N GLY A 36 29.89 -6.32 0.52
CA GLY A 36 29.65 -5.93 1.91
C GLY A 36 29.10 -7.04 2.82
N LYS A 37 28.69 -8.20 2.29
CA LYS A 37 28.07 -9.31 3.03
C LYS A 37 29.02 -10.50 3.20
N PHE A 38 28.92 -11.22 4.32
CA PHE A 38 29.77 -12.38 4.58
C PHE A 38 29.41 -13.57 3.71
N LYS A 39 30.42 -14.28 3.20
CA LYS A 39 30.24 -15.47 2.37
C LYS A 39 29.85 -16.68 3.22
N ALA A 40 28.77 -17.37 2.88
CA ALA A 40 28.28 -18.53 3.62
C ALA A 40 29.12 -19.79 3.38
N THR A 41 29.14 -20.67 4.37
CA THR A 41 29.90 -21.92 4.40
C THR A 41 28.99 -23.14 4.62
N ASP A 42 29.56 -24.33 4.42
CA ASP A 42 28.90 -25.61 4.63
C ASP A 42 28.43 -25.87 6.06
N MET A 43 28.87 -25.04 7.00
CA MET A 43 28.54 -25.11 8.43
C MET A 43 27.60 -23.98 8.89
N ASP A 44 27.17 -23.08 8.00
CA ASP A 44 26.18 -22.04 8.34
C ASP A 44 24.77 -22.64 8.31
N VAL A 45 24.30 -23.04 9.50
CA VAL A 45 23.03 -23.77 9.69
C VAL A 45 21.97 -22.97 10.46
N GLN A 46 22.23 -21.69 10.72
CA GLN A 46 21.37 -20.83 11.52
C GLN A 46 20.38 -20.07 10.64
N VAL A 47 19.10 -20.14 11.00
CA VAL A 47 17.99 -19.42 10.37
C VAL A 47 17.15 -18.81 11.50
N PRO A 48 17.19 -17.48 11.70
CA PRO A 48 16.56 -16.85 12.87
C PRO A 48 15.02 -16.92 12.89
N ALA A 49 14.38 -17.13 11.75
CA ALA A 49 12.93 -17.24 11.60
C ALA A 49 12.50 -18.64 11.15
N THR A 50 11.25 -19.03 11.41
CA THR A 50 10.71 -20.31 10.93
C THR A 50 10.39 -20.26 9.44
N PHE A 51 10.28 -21.42 8.78
CA PHE A 51 9.70 -21.52 7.44
C PHE A 51 8.16 -21.54 7.47
N GLY A 52 7.56 -20.83 8.43
CA GLY A 52 6.12 -20.86 8.71
C GLY A 52 5.67 -22.16 9.34
N GLN A 53 4.70 -22.83 8.72
CA GLN A 53 4.18 -24.15 9.13
C GLN A 53 4.94 -25.31 8.45
N CYS A 54 4.92 -26.51 9.04
CA CYS A 54 5.62 -27.68 8.50
C CYS A 54 4.66 -28.79 8.08
N LYS A 55 4.64 -29.13 6.79
CA LYS A 55 3.81 -30.20 6.21
C LYS A 55 4.08 -31.59 6.83
N LEU A 56 5.29 -31.80 7.36
CA LEU A 56 5.69 -33.04 8.03
C LEU A 56 5.27 -33.11 9.51
N LYS A 57 4.63 -32.06 10.06
CA LYS A 57 4.19 -32.02 11.45
C LYS A 57 2.69 -31.68 11.56
N PRO A 58 1.78 -32.54 11.05
CA PRO A 58 0.34 -32.31 11.12
C PRO A 58 -0.19 -32.40 12.56
N THR A 59 -1.24 -31.64 12.86
CA THR A 59 -2.03 -31.68 14.10
C THR A 59 -3.52 -31.64 13.77
N SER A 60 -4.38 -31.82 14.78
CA SER A 60 -5.83 -31.74 14.62
C SER A 60 -6.35 -30.36 14.17
N GLY A 61 -5.54 -29.30 14.32
CA GLY A 61 -5.88 -27.92 13.95
C GLY A 61 -5.00 -27.31 12.85
N GLY A 62 -4.21 -28.12 12.13
CA GLY A 62 -3.31 -27.65 11.07
C GLY A 62 -1.92 -28.28 11.15
N TYR A 63 -0.88 -27.45 11.19
CA TYR A 63 0.52 -27.89 11.19
C TYR A 63 1.34 -27.15 12.25
N LEU A 64 2.30 -27.83 12.88
CA LEU A 64 3.24 -27.18 13.79
C LEU A 64 4.25 -26.30 13.05
N PRO A 65 4.87 -25.33 13.75
CA PRO A 65 5.90 -24.47 13.16
C PRO A 65 7.07 -25.26 12.55
N CYS A 66 7.54 -24.80 11.39
CA CYS A 66 8.73 -25.32 10.71
C CYS A 66 10.00 -24.69 11.29
N ILE A 67 10.34 -25.15 12.50
CA ILE A 67 11.56 -24.73 13.20
C ILE A 67 12.79 -25.24 12.42
N PRO A 68 13.68 -24.35 11.96
CA PRO A 68 14.84 -24.72 11.17
C PRO A 68 15.81 -25.58 11.98
N ALA A 69 16.13 -26.75 11.45
CA ALA A 69 17.16 -27.64 11.99
C ALA A 69 18.09 -28.07 10.86
N LEU A 70 18.71 -27.09 10.18
CA LEU A 70 19.53 -27.34 9.00
C LEU A 70 20.73 -28.23 9.35
N GLN A 71 21.00 -29.18 8.47
CA GLN A 71 22.20 -30.00 8.52
C GLN A 71 23.29 -29.40 7.64
N LYS A 72 24.47 -30.01 7.68
CA LYS A 72 25.62 -29.63 6.87
C LYS A 72 25.25 -29.57 5.39
N TRP A 73 25.66 -28.49 4.71
CA TRP A 73 25.36 -28.29 3.30
C TRP A 73 26.24 -29.15 2.38
N THR A 74 25.67 -29.46 1.21
CA THR A 74 26.31 -30.20 0.12
C THR A 74 26.39 -29.34 -1.14
N LYS A 75 27.04 -29.86 -2.20
CA LYS A 75 27.31 -29.12 -3.46
C LYS A 75 28.05 -27.80 -3.23
N THR A 76 29.13 -27.88 -2.46
CA THR A 76 29.96 -26.73 -2.05
C THR A 76 31.26 -26.65 -2.85
N THR A 77 32.08 -25.64 -2.57
CA THR A 77 33.41 -25.50 -3.20
C THR A 77 34.27 -26.75 -3.01
N LYS A 78 35.00 -27.14 -4.05
CA LYS A 78 35.93 -28.28 -3.99
C LYS A 78 37.26 -27.90 -3.32
N THR A 79 37.80 -26.73 -3.65
CA THR A 79 39.16 -26.30 -3.27
C THR A 79 39.21 -25.01 -2.46
N SER A 80 38.25 -24.10 -2.62
CA SER A 80 38.20 -22.84 -1.87
C SER A 80 37.60 -23.08 -0.48
N THR A 81 38.35 -22.82 0.60
CA THR A 81 37.87 -23.03 1.97
C THR A 81 38.18 -21.84 2.88
N LEU A 82 37.30 -21.59 3.86
CA LEU A 82 37.56 -20.71 4.98
C LEU A 82 38.25 -21.49 6.11
N GLY A 83 39.40 -21.00 6.58
CA GLY A 83 40.13 -21.63 7.70
C GLY A 83 40.62 -23.05 7.41
N GLY A 84 40.76 -23.43 6.13
CA GLY A 84 41.30 -24.73 5.69
C GLY A 84 40.31 -25.90 5.70
N SER A 85 39.13 -25.78 6.31
CA SER A 85 38.18 -26.90 6.46
C SER A 85 36.74 -26.59 6.06
N LYS A 86 36.31 -25.33 6.13
CA LYS A 86 34.92 -24.93 5.83
C LYS A 86 34.79 -24.56 4.36
N LYS A 87 33.89 -25.21 3.64
CA LYS A 87 33.69 -24.99 2.19
C LYS A 87 32.64 -23.92 1.96
N PHE A 88 32.79 -23.08 0.94
CA PHE A 88 31.81 -22.06 0.63
C PHE A 88 30.62 -22.64 -0.15
N LEU A 89 29.45 -22.05 0.06
CA LEU A 89 28.24 -22.41 -0.65
C LEU A 89 28.14 -21.72 -2.01
N TYR A 90 27.48 -22.41 -2.94
CA TYR A 90 27.03 -21.88 -4.22
C TYR A 90 25.51 -21.80 -4.26
N GLU A 91 24.96 -21.08 -5.23
CA GLU A 91 23.51 -21.01 -5.47
C GLU A 91 22.84 -22.39 -5.64
N ASP A 92 23.58 -23.41 -6.07
CA ASP A 92 23.10 -24.79 -6.21
C ASP A 92 23.33 -25.66 -4.95
N SER A 93 23.81 -25.07 -3.85
CA SER A 93 23.98 -25.78 -2.58
C SER A 93 22.64 -26.18 -1.95
N GLU A 94 22.63 -27.34 -1.31
CA GLU A 94 21.43 -27.89 -0.67
C GLU A 94 21.78 -28.67 0.61
N CYS A 95 20.83 -28.73 1.53
CA CYS A 95 20.95 -29.53 2.75
C CYS A 95 19.60 -30.13 3.15
N MET A 96 19.61 -31.01 4.14
CA MET A 96 18.38 -31.52 4.77
C MET A 96 18.15 -30.81 6.10
N CYS A 97 16.90 -30.65 6.51
CA CYS A 97 16.57 -30.31 7.89
C CYS A 97 16.40 -31.59 8.71
N GLY A 98 16.61 -31.52 10.04
CA GLY A 98 16.50 -32.66 10.94
C GLY A 98 15.11 -33.30 11.01
N THR A 99 14.07 -32.64 10.48
CA THR A 99 12.70 -33.22 10.35
C THR A 99 12.53 -34.02 9.05
N GLY A 100 13.42 -33.88 8.06
CA GLY A 100 13.36 -34.61 6.78
C GLY A 100 12.97 -33.75 5.58
N GLY A 101 12.76 -32.44 5.75
CA GLY A 101 12.59 -31.51 4.63
C GLY A 101 13.91 -31.21 3.93
N LYS A 102 13.87 -31.00 2.62
CA LYS A 102 15.02 -30.56 1.82
C LYS A 102 15.02 -29.04 1.74
N VAL A 103 16.19 -28.45 1.99
CA VAL A 103 16.40 -27.00 1.95
C VAL A 103 17.34 -26.63 0.82
N THR A 104 16.95 -25.64 0.03
CA THR A 104 17.71 -25.14 -1.13
C THR A 104 17.85 -23.63 -1.08
N ILE A 105 18.83 -23.09 -1.80
CA ILE A 105 19.04 -21.64 -1.93
C ILE A 105 18.08 -21.11 -2.99
N MET A 106 17.15 -20.23 -2.62
CA MET A 106 16.34 -19.49 -3.59
C MET A 106 17.09 -18.27 -4.10
N GLN A 107 17.77 -17.55 -3.19
CA GLN A 107 18.45 -16.30 -3.52
C GLN A 107 19.80 -16.22 -2.80
N PRO A 108 20.92 -16.25 -3.53
CA PRO A 108 22.26 -16.31 -2.94
C PRO A 108 22.76 -14.95 -2.43
N MET A 109 22.09 -13.84 -2.75
CA MET A 109 22.41 -12.46 -2.36
C MET A 109 23.71 -11.88 -2.94
N GLN A 110 24.46 -12.66 -3.71
CA GLN A 110 25.54 -12.14 -4.55
C GLN A 110 24.96 -11.72 -5.91
N ILE A 111 25.22 -10.47 -6.30
CA ILE A 111 24.88 -9.94 -7.62
C ILE A 111 25.99 -10.32 -8.62
N ASN A 112 25.65 -10.96 -9.73
CA ASN A 112 26.56 -11.31 -10.80
C ASN A 112 26.88 -10.09 -11.66
N THR A 113 28.08 -9.53 -11.49
CA THR A 113 28.50 -8.31 -12.20
C THR A 113 28.68 -8.53 -13.72
N GLY A 114 28.65 -9.78 -14.21
CA GLY A 114 28.89 -10.14 -15.61
C GLY A 114 27.65 -10.42 -16.49
N GLY A 115 26.43 -10.38 -15.94
CA GLY A 115 25.18 -10.67 -16.68
C GLY A 115 24.56 -9.46 -17.39
N ASN A 116 23.63 -9.74 -18.32
CA ASN A 116 22.88 -8.72 -19.06
C ASN A 116 22.06 -7.84 -18.09
N ALA A 117 21.79 -6.57 -18.45
CA ALA A 117 21.14 -5.60 -17.56
C ALA A 117 19.81 -6.09 -16.95
N SER A 118 19.07 -6.95 -17.66
CA SER A 118 17.85 -7.61 -17.16
C SER A 118 18.08 -8.55 -15.96
N GLU A 119 19.19 -9.30 -15.97
CA GLU A 119 19.55 -10.20 -14.86
C GLU A 119 20.04 -9.41 -13.64
N LYS A 120 20.75 -8.30 -13.88
CA LYS A 120 21.17 -7.34 -12.84
C LYS A 120 19.98 -6.73 -12.11
N PHE A 121 18.89 -6.42 -12.81
CA PHE A 121 17.66 -5.91 -12.21
C PHE A 121 16.94 -6.95 -11.35
N LYS A 122 16.91 -8.23 -11.78
CA LYS A 122 16.35 -9.33 -10.99
C LYS A 122 17.13 -9.55 -9.69
N GLU A 123 18.45 -9.61 -9.74
CA GLU A 123 19.28 -9.88 -8.56
C GLU A 123 19.31 -8.72 -7.54
N ILE A 124 19.31 -7.46 -8.01
CA ILE A 124 19.22 -6.29 -7.12
C ILE A 124 17.86 -6.24 -6.42
N ALA A 125 16.76 -6.49 -7.14
CA ALA A 125 15.42 -6.53 -6.55
C ALA A 125 15.30 -7.60 -5.47
N MET A 126 15.92 -8.77 -5.66
CA MET A 126 15.89 -9.90 -4.72
C MET A 126 16.71 -9.70 -3.43
N THR A 127 17.59 -8.70 -3.35
CA THR A 127 18.42 -8.44 -2.15
C THR A 127 17.79 -7.50 -1.12
N ILE A 128 16.60 -6.97 -1.40
CA ILE A 128 15.82 -6.10 -0.53
C ILE A 128 14.99 -6.97 0.43
N PRO A 129 15.16 -6.85 1.76
CA PRO A 129 14.24 -7.45 2.74
C PRO A 129 12.78 -7.05 2.42
N GLY A 130 11.99 -7.97 1.89
CA GLY A 130 10.61 -7.70 1.44
C GLY A 130 10.32 -8.05 -0.02
N ALA A 131 11.33 -8.33 -0.85
CA ALA A 131 11.15 -8.73 -2.25
C ALA A 131 10.80 -10.23 -2.47
N MET A 132 10.41 -10.93 -1.40
CA MET A 132 9.91 -12.31 -1.44
C MET A 132 8.39 -12.33 -1.60
N MET A 133 7.90 -11.81 -2.72
CA MET A 133 6.63 -12.22 -3.33
C MET A 133 6.80 -11.89 -4.83
N GLY A 134 6.92 -12.93 -5.64
CA GLY A 134 7.28 -12.82 -7.06
C GLY A 134 6.21 -12.11 -7.89
N ASN A 135 6.65 -11.23 -8.78
CA ASN A 135 5.85 -10.79 -9.91
C ASN A 135 5.92 -11.84 -11.03
N ASP A 136 4.91 -12.72 -11.11
CA ASP A 136 4.28 -12.96 -12.40
C ASP A 136 3.07 -12.02 -12.44
N LYS A 137 3.22 -10.81 -13.00
CA LYS A 137 2.15 -9.78 -13.06
C LYS A 137 1.19 -9.96 -14.23
N ALA A 138 1.16 -11.12 -14.86
CA ALA A 138 0.20 -11.37 -15.93
C ALA A 138 -1.16 -11.77 -15.33
N PRO A 139 -2.27 -11.12 -15.73
CA PRO A 139 -3.62 -11.56 -15.40
C PRO A 139 -3.80 -13.05 -15.69
N LYS A 140 -4.25 -13.81 -14.70
CA LYS A 140 -4.34 -15.27 -14.81
C LYS A 140 -5.65 -15.78 -14.22
N VAL A 141 -6.29 -16.71 -14.94
CA VAL A 141 -7.39 -17.51 -14.41
C VAL A 141 -6.79 -18.72 -13.70
N VAL A 142 -7.06 -18.85 -12.40
CA VAL A 142 -6.60 -19.94 -11.54
C VAL A 142 -7.52 -21.15 -11.65
N GLU A 143 -8.83 -20.92 -11.65
CA GLU A 143 -9.85 -21.96 -11.71
C GLU A 143 -11.14 -21.38 -12.29
N SER A 144 -11.96 -22.23 -12.94
CA SER A 144 -13.36 -21.93 -13.24
C SER A 144 -14.23 -23.11 -12.83
N TYR A 145 -15.35 -22.85 -12.15
CA TYR A 145 -16.25 -23.89 -11.66
C TYR A 145 -17.70 -23.41 -11.64
N TRP A 146 -18.65 -24.35 -11.62
CA TRP A 146 -20.07 -24.06 -11.50
C TRP A 146 -20.54 -24.25 -10.06
N MET A 147 -21.47 -23.41 -9.62
CA MET A 147 -22.17 -23.57 -8.34
C MET A 147 -23.67 -23.66 -8.54
N ASP A 148 -24.35 -24.33 -7.61
CA ASP A 148 -25.81 -24.37 -7.54
C ASP A 148 -26.46 -22.97 -7.43
N ALA A 149 -27.79 -22.92 -7.56
CA ALA A 149 -28.56 -21.67 -7.49
C ALA A 149 -28.41 -20.91 -6.15
N ALA A 150 -28.03 -21.59 -5.08
CA ALA A 150 -27.82 -21.01 -3.76
C ALA A 150 -26.35 -20.56 -3.55
N GLY A 151 -25.45 -20.86 -4.48
CA GLY A 151 -24.01 -20.59 -4.36
C GLY A 151 -23.34 -21.39 -3.25
N LYS A 152 -23.86 -22.58 -2.89
CA LYS A 152 -23.41 -23.35 -1.73
C LYS A 152 -22.47 -24.50 -2.10
N GLU A 153 -22.77 -25.24 -3.16
CA GLU A 153 -21.96 -26.39 -3.58
C GLU A 153 -21.45 -26.25 -5.01
N LYS A 154 -20.22 -26.75 -5.27
CA LYS A 154 -19.68 -26.88 -6.63
C LYS A 154 -20.41 -28.03 -7.32
N ILE A 155 -20.92 -27.79 -8.53
CA ILE A 155 -21.68 -28.77 -9.31
C ILE A 155 -20.99 -29.06 -10.65
N ASP A 156 -21.13 -30.28 -11.16
CA ASP A 156 -20.68 -30.67 -12.50
C ASP A 156 -21.86 -31.07 -13.42
N LYS A 157 -23.09 -31.09 -12.88
CA LYS A 157 -24.34 -31.46 -13.55
C LYS A 157 -25.50 -30.64 -12.99
N ILE A 158 -26.49 -30.40 -13.84
CA ILE A 158 -27.72 -29.70 -13.50
C ILE A 158 -28.87 -30.25 -14.35
N ASN A 159 -30.10 -30.24 -13.85
CA ASN A 159 -31.28 -30.60 -14.64
C ASN A 159 -31.77 -29.40 -15.46
N TYR A 160 -32.52 -29.66 -16.53
CA TYR A 160 -33.19 -28.59 -17.28
C TYR A 160 -34.13 -27.80 -16.35
N GLY A 161 -34.16 -26.47 -16.49
CA GLY A 161 -34.94 -25.56 -15.64
C GLY A 161 -34.30 -25.18 -14.30
N GLU A 162 -33.21 -25.85 -13.88
CA GLU A 162 -32.44 -25.46 -12.69
C GLU A 162 -31.39 -24.38 -13.05
N LYS A 163 -30.99 -23.58 -12.04
CA LYS A 163 -30.04 -22.47 -12.21
C LYS A 163 -28.64 -22.83 -11.72
N ALA A 164 -27.61 -22.42 -12.47
CA ALA A 164 -26.21 -22.52 -12.08
C ALA A 164 -25.48 -21.18 -12.25
N THR A 165 -24.48 -20.92 -11.43
CA THR A 165 -23.63 -19.72 -11.53
C THR A 165 -22.21 -20.14 -11.84
N MET A 166 -21.57 -19.51 -12.83
CA MET A 166 -20.14 -19.77 -13.10
C MET A 166 -19.29 -18.84 -12.26
N PHE A 167 -18.32 -19.42 -11.57
CA PHE A 167 -17.30 -18.69 -10.84
C PHE A 167 -15.94 -18.84 -11.52
N VAL A 168 -15.18 -17.75 -11.52
CA VAL A 168 -13.80 -17.73 -11.99
C VAL A 168 -12.93 -17.23 -10.85
N GLN A 169 -11.94 -18.00 -10.44
CA GLN A 169 -10.88 -17.53 -9.55
C GLN A 169 -9.78 -16.92 -10.39
N THR A 170 -9.38 -15.70 -10.07
CA THR A 170 -8.33 -14.96 -10.76
C THR A 170 -7.14 -14.68 -9.86
N GLU A 171 -5.99 -14.47 -10.48
CA GLU A 171 -4.73 -14.07 -9.86
C GLU A 171 -4.16 -12.93 -10.72
N ASN A 172 -3.59 -11.91 -10.07
CA ASN A 172 -3.04 -10.72 -10.73
C ASN A 172 -4.06 -9.91 -11.56
N MET A 173 -5.33 -9.91 -11.12
CA MET A 173 -6.38 -9.04 -11.65
C MET A 173 -6.92 -8.14 -10.53
N GLU A 174 -7.14 -6.87 -10.82
CA GLU A 174 -7.58 -5.87 -9.84
C GLU A 174 -9.10 -5.96 -9.61
N VAL A 175 -9.54 -5.66 -8.39
CA VAL A 175 -10.98 -5.63 -8.04
C VAL A 175 -11.69 -4.62 -8.95
N GLY A 176 -12.77 -5.05 -9.59
CA GLY A 176 -13.48 -4.25 -10.58
C GLY A 176 -13.06 -4.50 -12.03
N GLU A 177 -11.93 -5.18 -12.29
CA GLU A 177 -11.57 -5.59 -13.65
C GLU A 177 -12.60 -6.57 -14.22
N LYS A 178 -12.90 -6.41 -15.51
CA LYS A 178 -13.92 -7.20 -16.20
C LYS A 178 -13.32 -8.50 -16.74
N VAL A 179 -13.90 -9.62 -16.36
CA VAL A 179 -13.59 -10.95 -16.92
C VAL A 179 -14.74 -11.40 -17.81
N GLU A 180 -14.41 -11.83 -19.03
CA GLU A 180 -15.37 -12.41 -19.97
C GLU A 180 -15.05 -13.89 -20.22
N VAL A 181 -16.06 -14.75 -20.08
CA VAL A 181 -15.93 -16.20 -20.32
C VAL A 181 -16.92 -16.63 -21.39
N ARG A 182 -16.39 -17.37 -22.37
CA ARG A 182 -17.14 -17.86 -23.53
C ARG A 182 -17.34 -19.37 -23.40
N VAL A 183 -18.58 -19.79 -23.16
CA VAL A 183 -18.98 -21.19 -23.00
C VAL A 183 -19.58 -21.69 -24.31
N LYS A 184 -18.99 -22.75 -24.87
CA LYS A 184 -19.46 -23.37 -26.12
C LYS A 184 -20.07 -24.74 -25.83
N ALA A 185 -21.18 -25.05 -26.49
CA ALA A 185 -21.77 -26.36 -26.41
C ALA A 185 -20.84 -27.42 -27.00
N LYS A 186 -20.74 -28.57 -26.33
CA LYS A 186 -20.05 -29.72 -26.88
C LYS A 186 -20.91 -30.38 -27.96
N ASN A 187 -20.30 -30.72 -29.10
CA ASN A 187 -20.94 -31.39 -30.24
C ASN A 187 -22.05 -30.58 -30.95
N GLY A 188 -21.97 -29.24 -30.94
CA GLY A 188 -22.88 -28.40 -31.72
C GLY A 188 -24.34 -28.40 -31.25
N LYS A 189 -24.60 -28.90 -30.02
CA LYS A 189 -25.92 -28.82 -29.38
C LYS A 189 -26.25 -27.37 -29.03
N GLU A 190 -27.53 -27.05 -28.92
CA GLU A 190 -27.97 -25.71 -28.52
C GLU A 190 -27.98 -25.60 -26.98
N ILE A 191 -27.61 -24.42 -26.47
CA ILE A 191 -27.57 -24.14 -25.02
C ILE A 191 -28.84 -23.40 -24.58
N LYS A 192 -29.26 -22.40 -25.36
CA LYS A 192 -30.45 -21.56 -25.09
C LYS A 192 -30.85 -20.77 -26.35
N GLU A 193 -32.13 -20.71 -26.70
CA GLU A 193 -32.67 -19.87 -27.80
C GLU A 193 -31.92 -20.03 -29.16
N GLY A 194 -31.55 -21.24 -29.57
CA GLY A 194 -30.81 -21.45 -30.82
C GLY A 194 -29.33 -21.02 -30.80
N LYS A 195 -28.78 -20.63 -29.64
CA LYS A 195 -27.37 -20.23 -29.49
C LYS A 195 -26.52 -21.44 -29.08
N ASN A 196 -25.39 -21.61 -29.78
CA ASN A 196 -24.37 -22.64 -29.51
C ASN A 196 -23.22 -22.12 -28.61
N GLU A 197 -23.26 -20.85 -28.24
CA GLU A 197 -22.27 -20.14 -27.47
C GLU A 197 -22.94 -19.11 -26.55
N LEU A 198 -22.49 -19.05 -25.30
CA LEU A 198 -22.89 -18.04 -24.32
C LEU A 198 -21.65 -17.28 -23.85
N ILE A 199 -21.76 -15.95 -23.79
CA ILE A 199 -20.70 -15.07 -23.27
C ILE A 199 -21.20 -14.53 -21.94
N TYR A 200 -20.39 -14.73 -20.90
CA TYR A 200 -20.62 -14.23 -19.57
C TYR A 200 -19.60 -13.17 -19.24
N SER A 201 -19.99 -12.21 -18.41
CA SER A 201 -19.05 -11.23 -17.88
C SER A 201 -19.36 -10.87 -16.44
N GLY A 202 -18.33 -10.50 -15.70
CA GLY A 202 -18.46 -10.04 -14.32
C GLY A 202 -17.19 -9.34 -13.89
N ASN A 203 -17.26 -8.68 -12.74
CA ASN A 203 -16.14 -7.94 -12.19
C ASN A 203 -15.46 -8.75 -11.09
N VAL A 204 -14.13 -8.67 -11.03
CA VAL A 204 -13.32 -9.29 -9.96
C VAL A 204 -13.72 -8.70 -8.61
N LYS A 205 -14.01 -9.56 -7.64
CA LYS A 205 -14.36 -9.21 -6.26
C LYS A 205 -13.11 -9.17 -5.38
N ALA A 206 -13.25 -8.65 -4.16
CA ALA A 206 -12.15 -8.50 -3.20
C ALA A 206 -11.41 -9.81 -2.85
N ASP A 207 -12.06 -10.97 -3.02
CA ASP A 207 -11.48 -12.30 -2.80
C ASP A 207 -10.85 -12.91 -4.08
N GLY A 208 -10.75 -12.13 -5.17
CA GLY A 208 -10.23 -12.58 -6.46
C GLY A 208 -11.21 -13.44 -7.27
N THR A 209 -12.43 -13.65 -6.78
CA THR A 209 -13.48 -14.38 -7.50
C THR A 209 -14.24 -13.45 -8.43
N VAL A 210 -14.72 -13.98 -9.55
CA VAL A 210 -15.70 -13.36 -10.42
C VAL A 210 -16.94 -14.25 -10.40
N ALA A 211 -18.05 -13.72 -9.91
CA ALA A 211 -19.35 -14.37 -10.09
C ALA A 211 -19.95 -13.88 -11.41
N LEU A 212 -20.21 -14.80 -12.31
CA LEU A 212 -20.76 -14.53 -13.64
C LEU A 212 -22.25 -14.91 -13.64
N ASP A 213 -23.10 -14.05 -14.21
CA ASP A 213 -24.57 -14.10 -14.10
C ASP A 213 -25.20 -15.50 -14.27
N LEU A 214 -26.32 -15.71 -13.56
CA LEU A 214 -27.06 -16.98 -13.47
C LEU A 214 -27.46 -17.55 -14.83
N VAL A 215 -27.13 -18.82 -15.06
CA VAL A 215 -27.52 -19.61 -16.23
C VAL A 215 -28.82 -20.35 -15.92
N CYS A 216 -29.82 -20.21 -16.78
CA CYS A 216 -31.00 -21.06 -16.82
C CYS A 216 -31.01 -21.76 -18.19
N ILE A 217 -30.86 -23.08 -18.21
CA ILE A 217 -30.95 -23.89 -19.42
C ILE A 217 -32.41 -24.30 -19.58
N ASP A 218 -33.04 -23.83 -20.66
CA ASP A 218 -34.44 -24.14 -20.94
C ASP A 218 -34.59 -25.62 -21.32
N GLU A 219 -35.72 -26.25 -20.98
CA GLU A 219 -36.04 -27.58 -21.49
C GLU A 219 -36.04 -27.53 -23.03
N PRO A 220 -35.47 -28.53 -23.73
CA PRO A 220 -35.57 -28.58 -25.18
C PRO A 220 -37.05 -28.60 -25.57
N GLU A 221 -37.47 -27.60 -26.36
CA GLU A 221 -38.84 -27.50 -26.87
C GLU A 221 -39.25 -28.83 -27.50
N LYS A 222 -40.23 -29.49 -26.87
CA LYS A 222 -41.11 -30.39 -27.62
C LYS A 222 -42.00 -29.50 -28.46
N GLU A 223 -42.10 -29.80 -29.75
CA GLU A 223 -43.01 -29.16 -30.69
C GLU A 223 -44.33 -28.77 -30.03
N GLU A 224 -44.67 -27.49 -30.15
CA GLU A 224 -45.88 -26.89 -29.61
C GLU A 224 -47.12 -27.69 -30.02
N THR A 225 -48.06 -27.81 -29.07
CA THR A 225 -49.46 -27.67 -29.42
C THR A 225 -50.06 -26.60 -28.51
N ALA A 226 -50.45 -25.50 -29.15
CA ALA A 226 -51.05 -24.31 -28.60
C ALA A 226 -52.30 -24.59 -27.75
N ILE A 227 -52.62 -23.67 -26.81
CA ILE A 227 -53.88 -22.92 -26.79
C ILE A 227 -53.80 -21.78 -25.74
N SER A 228 -54.30 -20.65 -26.18
CA SER A 228 -54.53 -19.34 -25.57
C SER A 228 -55.42 -19.29 -24.32
N ASN A 229 -55.21 -18.34 -23.40
CA ASN A 229 -56.04 -17.11 -23.25
C ASN A 229 -55.89 -16.37 -21.90
N SER A 230 -55.69 -15.04 -22.03
CA SER A 230 -56.38 -13.92 -21.35
C SER A 230 -56.33 -13.68 -19.83
N ASN A 231 -55.93 -12.44 -19.51
CA ASN A 231 -56.62 -11.40 -18.70
C ASN A 231 -56.09 -10.94 -17.33
N SER A 232 -55.91 -9.61 -17.31
CA SER A 232 -56.30 -8.62 -16.28
C SER A 232 -55.37 -8.27 -15.11
N SER A 233 -55.19 -6.96 -14.96
CA SER A 233 -54.51 -6.18 -13.91
C SER A 233 -55.43 -5.92 -12.68
N PRO A 234 -55.14 -4.96 -11.78
CA PRO A 234 -54.27 -5.07 -10.60
C PRO A 234 -55.00 -4.71 -9.27
N THR A 235 -54.44 -5.05 -8.10
CA THR A 235 -54.94 -4.44 -6.83
C THR A 235 -53.86 -4.25 -5.77
N THR A 236 -53.77 -3.00 -5.33
CA THR A 236 -53.12 -2.41 -4.16
C THR A 236 -53.69 -2.97 -2.85
N VAL A 237 -52.87 -3.22 -1.81
CA VAL A 237 -53.27 -2.98 -0.41
C VAL A 237 -52.05 -2.58 0.45
N THR A 238 -52.25 -1.44 1.11
CA THR A 238 -51.52 -0.79 2.20
C THR A 238 -51.29 -1.67 3.44
N ASN A 239 -50.32 -1.31 4.29
CA ASN A 239 -50.53 -1.16 5.74
C ASN A 239 -49.40 -0.35 6.38
N ASN A 240 -49.78 0.82 6.93
CA ASN A 240 -49.05 1.53 7.97
C ASN A 240 -49.41 0.91 9.32
N GLU A 241 -48.45 0.82 10.25
CA GLU A 241 -48.70 1.24 11.63
C GLU A 241 -47.41 1.77 12.29
N PRO A 242 -47.54 2.71 13.25
CA PRO A 242 -46.48 3.58 13.70
C PRO A 242 -45.76 3.03 14.94
N SER A 243 -44.50 3.42 15.13
CA SER A 243 -43.91 3.42 16.47
C SER A 243 -43.23 4.74 16.75
N ASN A 244 -43.85 5.44 17.69
CA ASN A 244 -43.45 6.68 18.32
C ASN A 244 -42.11 6.45 19.06
N ARG A 245 -41.05 7.14 18.63
CA ARG A 245 -39.87 7.39 19.47
C ARG A 245 -39.64 8.90 19.44
N ASN A 246 -39.85 9.55 20.58
CA ASN A 246 -39.29 10.86 20.86
C ASN A 246 -37.75 10.74 20.80
N SER A 247 -37.17 10.93 19.62
CA SER A 247 -35.81 11.42 19.51
C SER A 247 -35.86 12.92 19.73
N SER A 248 -35.13 13.44 20.72
CA SER A 248 -34.87 14.87 20.81
C SER A 248 -34.30 15.34 19.47
N GLU A 249 -35.04 16.21 18.77
CA GLU A 249 -34.71 16.58 17.41
C GLU A 249 -33.51 17.53 17.42
N LYS A 250 -32.37 17.07 16.88
CA LYS A 250 -31.16 17.89 16.66
C LYS A 250 -31.52 18.95 15.61
N VAL A 251 -31.54 20.23 16.00
CA VAL A 251 -31.80 21.34 15.07
C VAL A 251 -30.46 21.93 14.62
N ILE A 252 -30.17 21.86 13.31
CA ILE A 252 -28.97 22.48 12.74
C ILE A 252 -29.15 24.01 12.68
N LEU A 253 -28.23 24.74 13.28
CA LEU A 253 -28.23 26.20 13.37
C LEU A 253 -27.33 26.85 12.33
N GLU A 254 -26.17 26.25 12.05
CA GLU A 254 -25.20 26.75 11.09
C GLU A 254 -24.43 25.57 10.50
N THR A 255 -24.12 25.63 9.21
CA THR A 255 -23.12 24.76 8.58
C THR A 255 -22.08 25.62 7.89
N GLY A 256 -20.85 25.13 7.81
CA GLY A 256 -19.80 25.88 7.17
C GLY A 256 -18.48 25.14 7.09
N VAL A 257 -17.45 25.89 6.69
CA VAL A 257 -16.06 25.42 6.63
C VAL A 257 -15.22 26.29 7.55
N VAL A 258 -14.25 25.71 8.25
CA VAL A 258 -13.19 26.42 8.96
C VAL A 258 -11.82 26.04 8.42
N ASN A 259 -10.83 26.92 8.62
CA ASN A 259 -9.50 26.80 8.03
C ASN A 259 -8.38 26.84 9.07
N LYS A 260 -7.30 26.13 8.77
CA LYS A 260 -5.98 26.32 9.38
C LYS A 260 -4.90 26.27 8.32
N GLY A 261 -3.85 27.06 8.53
CA GLY A 261 -2.73 27.17 7.60
C GLY A 261 -3.06 28.05 6.38
N ASN A 262 -2.02 28.45 5.65
CA ASN A 262 -2.18 29.26 4.44
C ASN A 262 -1.76 28.43 3.22
N ARG A 263 -2.57 28.53 2.17
CA ARG A 263 -2.33 27.83 0.91
C ARG A 263 -2.92 28.63 -0.25
N ILE A 264 -2.35 28.45 -1.43
CA ILE A 264 -2.83 29.02 -2.69
C ILE A 264 -3.09 27.90 -3.68
N ASN A 265 -3.98 28.15 -4.65
CA ASN A 265 -4.22 27.23 -5.77
C ASN A 265 -3.66 27.87 -7.04
N GLU A 266 -2.79 27.14 -7.73
CA GLU A 266 -2.23 27.54 -9.01
C GLU A 266 -2.39 26.41 -10.02
N ASN A 267 -3.23 26.64 -11.03
CA ASN A 267 -3.50 25.65 -12.07
C ASN A 267 -3.93 24.28 -11.52
N GLY A 268 -4.71 24.26 -10.43
CA GLY A 268 -5.17 23.04 -9.78
C GLY A 268 -4.20 22.46 -8.76
N LYS A 269 -2.97 22.98 -8.64
CA LYS A 269 -1.99 22.57 -7.62
C LYS A 269 -2.17 23.38 -6.36
N ILE A 270 -2.20 22.70 -5.22
CA ILE A 270 -2.20 23.33 -3.91
C ILE A 270 -0.75 23.58 -3.50
N ILE A 271 -0.46 24.81 -3.11
CA ILE A 271 0.87 25.21 -2.63
C ILE A 271 0.71 25.79 -1.24
N ILE A 272 1.41 25.20 -0.26
CA ILE A 272 1.45 25.71 1.09
C ILE A 272 2.36 26.93 1.14
N VAL A 273 1.88 27.99 1.78
CA VAL A 273 2.57 29.28 1.87
C VAL A 273 2.56 29.78 3.31
N ASN A 274 3.47 30.70 3.62
CA ASN A 274 3.47 31.35 4.92
C ASN A 274 2.35 32.39 5.03
N SER A 275 2.23 33.04 6.19
CA SER A 275 1.21 34.08 6.44
C SER A 275 1.30 35.32 5.52
N LYS A 276 2.41 35.48 4.79
CA LYS A 276 2.62 36.55 3.81
C LYS A 276 2.41 36.06 2.36
N GLY A 277 1.95 34.83 2.16
CA GLY A 277 1.73 34.24 0.83
C GLY A 277 3.00 33.79 0.12
N LYS A 278 4.14 33.68 0.81
CA LYS A 278 5.40 33.22 0.20
C LYS A 278 5.55 31.71 0.27
N ARG A 279 5.98 31.11 -0.85
CA ARG A 279 6.22 29.67 -1.01
C ARG A 279 7.53 29.25 -0.37
N ALA A 280 7.65 27.98 -0.01
CA ALA A 280 8.92 27.40 0.41
C ALA A 280 9.96 27.44 -0.72
N TYR A 281 11.23 27.37 -0.37
CA TYR A 281 12.40 27.43 -1.26
C TYR A 281 12.26 26.49 -2.45
N ASP A 282 11.95 25.23 -2.17
CA ASP A 282 11.85 24.15 -3.17
C ASP A 282 10.75 24.34 -4.22
N TRP A 283 9.73 25.14 -3.90
CA TRP A 283 8.69 25.50 -4.85
C TRP A 283 9.12 26.62 -5.81
N ILE A 284 10.24 27.30 -5.51
CA ILE A 284 10.77 28.44 -6.25
C ILE A 284 12.05 28.06 -6.98
N TYR A 285 12.91 27.27 -6.32
CA TYR A 285 14.25 26.95 -6.80
C TYR A 285 14.34 25.44 -7.09
N ALA A 286 14.81 25.13 -8.29
CA ALA A 286 15.23 23.81 -8.70
C ALA A 286 16.72 23.92 -9.01
N ASP A 287 17.55 23.74 -7.99
CA ASP A 287 18.96 24.12 -8.03
C ASP A 287 19.86 23.05 -7.45
N ALA A 288 21.13 23.09 -7.83
CA ALA A 288 22.20 22.27 -7.26
C ALA A 288 22.85 23.06 -6.10
N PRO A 289 22.30 22.99 -4.87
CA PRO A 289 22.73 23.87 -3.79
C PRO A 289 24.20 23.63 -3.45
N SER A 290 24.90 24.71 -3.14
CA SER A 290 26.28 24.63 -2.64
C SER A 290 26.31 23.98 -1.24
N GLU A 291 27.43 23.37 -0.87
CA GLU A 291 27.60 22.84 0.49
C GLU A 291 27.40 23.90 1.58
N SER A 292 27.80 25.15 1.30
CA SER A 292 27.60 26.25 2.25
C SER A 292 26.12 26.55 2.46
N LEU A 293 25.30 26.47 1.41
CA LEU A 293 23.86 26.65 1.49
C LEU A 293 23.19 25.49 2.24
N MET A 294 23.58 24.25 1.92
CA MET A 294 23.09 23.06 2.62
C MET A 294 23.37 23.13 4.14
N LYS A 295 24.60 23.49 4.52
CA LYS A 295 25.00 23.65 5.93
C LYS A 295 24.26 24.80 6.62
N LYS A 296 24.06 25.92 5.91
CA LYS A 296 23.28 27.07 6.43
C LYS A 296 21.84 26.68 6.77
N ASN A 297 21.27 25.75 6.01
CA ASN A 297 19.93 25.21 6.21
C ASN A 297 19.89 23.95 7.10
N GLY A 298 20.91 23.74 7.93
CA GLY A 298 20.86 22.75 9.02
C GLY A 298 21.42 21.37 8.69
N MET A 299 21.93 21.12 7.47
CA MET A 299 22.59 19.84 7.17
C MET A 299 23.96 19.74 7.85
N SER A 300 24.22 18.60 8.49
CA SER A 300 25.53 18.32 9.08
C SER A 300 26.58 18.04 8.00
N GLY A 301 27.86 18.05 8.38
CA GLY A 301 28.93 17.62 7.48
C GLY A 301 28.78 16.18 6.99
N TYR A 302 28.19 15.31 7.83
CA TYR A 302 27.88 13.93 7.46
C TYR A 302 26.80 13.86 6.38
N ASP A 303 25.73 14.64 6.52
CA ASP A 303 24.63 14.69 5.53
C ASP A 303 25.12 15.19 4.18
N VAL A 304 25.91 16.27 4.17
CA VAL A 304 26.52 16.81 2.96
C VAL A 304 27.44 15.79 2.28
N THR A 305 28.20 15.02 3.08
CA THR A 305 29.07 13.97 2.55
C THR A 305 28.24 12.88 1.86
N ASN A 306 27.14 12.44 2.49
CA ASN A 306 26.23 11.46 1.89
C ASN A 306 25.58 11.98 0.61
N ILE A 307 25.11 13.23 0.60
CA ILE A 307 24.53 13.85 -0.61
C ILE A 307 25.55 13.91 -1.74
N ASN A 308 26.79 14.31 -1.45
CA ASN A 308 27.85 14.37 -2.45
C ASN A 308 28.18 13.00 -3.06
N LEU A 309 28.12 11.94 -2.26
CA LEU A 309 28.25 10.57 -2.74
C LEU A 309 27.04 10.16 -3.58
N THR A 310 25.83 10.30 -3.03
CA THR A 310 24.58 9.80 -3.61
C THR A 310 24.18 10.55 -4.88
N LYS A 311 24.47 11.85 -5.01
CA LYS A 311 24.13 12.61 -6.23
C LYS A 311 24.83 12.09 -7.50
N SER A 312 25.92 11.35 -7.34
CA SER A 312 26.63 10.68 -8.45
C SER A 312 25.86 9.47 -9.00
N TYR A 313 24.91 8.91 -8.25
CA TYR A 313 24.20 7.71 -8.63
C TYR A 313 23.29 7.93 -9.86
N PRO A 314 23.04 6.87 -10.66
CA PRO A 314 22.05 6.93 -11.73
C PRO A 314 20.65 7.23 -11.19
N THR A 315 19.85 8.00 -11.93
CA THR A 315 18.47 8.36 -11.55
C THR A 315 17.62 7.14 -11.21
N ALA A 316 17.76 6.03 -11.95
CA ALA A 316 17.04 4.79 -11.68
C ALA A 316 17.35 4.22 -10.28
N MET A 317 18.61 4.28 -9.84
CA MET A 317 19.03 3.82 -8.51
C MET A 317 18.44 4.70 -7.42
N LEU A 318 18.47 6.02 -7.60
CA LEU A 318 17.86 6.97 -6.66
C LEU A 318 16.35 6.76 -6.53
N LYS A 319 15.65 6.51 -7.64
CA LYS A 319 14.21 6.17 -7.63
C LYS A 319 13.96 4.88 -6.83
N THR A 320 14.79 3.86 -7.02
CA THR A 320 14.67 2.59 -6.28
C THR A 320 14.93 2.77 -4.78
N GLU A 321 15.97 3.50 -4.39
CA GLU A 321 16.27 3.77 -2.98
C GLU A 321 15.16 4.55 -2.30
N MET A 322 14.67 5.64 -2.92
CA MET A 322 13.56 6.43 -2.39
C MET A 322 12.30 5.57 -2.22
N LYS A 323 11.96 4.76 -3.24
CA LYS A 323 10.81 3.86 -3.16
C LYS A 323 10.96 2.83 -2.04
N ALA A 324 12.15 2.29 -1.83
CA ALA A 324 12.40 1.32 -0.76
C ALA A 324 12.27 1.95 0.63
N VAL A 325 12.73 3.19 0.80
CA VAL A 325 12.56 3.95 2.05
C VAL A 325 11.08 4.22 2.31
N LEU A 326 10.34 4.73 1.33
CA LEU A 326 8.91 4.98 1.51
C LEU A 326 8.11 3.69 1.70
N TRP A 327 8.51 2.59 1.06
CA TRP A 327 7.94 1.29 1.34
C TRP A 327 8.18 0.83 2.79
N SER A 328 9.35 1.11 3.35
CA SER A 328 9.67 0.77 4.76
C SER A 328 8.95 1.62 5.80
N PHE A 329 8.33 2.72 5.37
CA PHE A 329 7.49 3.61 6.17
C PHE A 329 6.02 3.19 6.20
N SER A 330 5.70 2.10 5.51
CA SER A 330 4.38 1.51 5.54
C SER A 330 4.34 0.29 6.45
N ASP A 331 3.20 0.10 7.09
CA ASP A 331 2.92 -1.08 7.89
C ASP A 331 2.45 -2.28 7.01
N ILE A 332 2.11 -3.38 7.67
CA ILE A 332 1.63 -4.58 7.00
C ILE A 332 0.17 -4.45 6.53
N GLU A 333 -0.61 -3.60 7.19
CA GLU A 333 -2.04 -3.36 6.92
C GLU A 333 -2.24 -2.52 5.65
N ASP A 334 -1.23 -1.72 5.26
CA ASP A 334 -1.10 -0.98 4.00
C ASP A 334 -0.83 -1.87 2.77
N GLY A 335 -1.37 -3.09 2.69
CA GLY A 335 -1.16 -3.98 1.54
C GLY A 335 0.32 -4.21 1.24
N PHE A 336 1.12 -4.38 2.31
CA PHE A 336 2.57 -4.55 2.24
C PHE A 336 3.27 -3.33 1.63
N GLY A 337 2.93 -2.11 2.05
CA GLY A 337 3.55 -0.85 1.63
C GLY A 337 3.09 -0.26 0.31
N LYS A 338 1.80 -0.36 0.05
CA LYS A 338 1.14 0.21 -1.12
C LYS A 338 1.21 1.74 -1.11
N ASN A 339 0.79 2.41 -0.05
CA ASN A 339 0.74 3.87 0.02
C ASN A 339 2.12 4.52 -0.15
N GLY A 340 3.16 3.97 0.49
CA GLY A 340 4.53 4.45 0.29
C GLY A 340 5.05 4.28 -1.14
N ARG A 341 4.73 3.18 -1.81
CA ARG A 341 5.09 2.97 -3.22
C ARG A 341 4.33 3.90 -4.16
N ASP A 342 3.05 4.11 -3.92
CA ASP A 342 2.19 4.96 -4.74
C ASP A 342 2.64 6.42 -4.63
N LEU A 343 2.95 6.87 -3.41
CA LEU A 343 3.53 8.19 -3.15
C LEU A 343 4.89 8.36 -3.85
N ALA A 344 5.76 7.34 -3.82
CA ALA A 344 7.04 7.36 -4.54
C ALA A 344 6.84 7.48 -6.05
N ASN A 345 5.94 6.68 -6.63
CA ASN A 345 5.62 6.71 -8.05
C ASN A 345 5.07 8.08 -8.46
N HIS A 346 4.20 8.65 -7.63
CA HIS A 346 3.65 9.98 -7.87
C HIS A 346 4.71 11.08 -7.82
N PHE A 347 5.70 10.98 -6.93
CA PHE A 347 6.83 11.89 -6.94
C PHE A 347 7.65 11.79 -8.25
N PHE A 348 7.75 10.60 -8.84
CA PHE A 348 8.50 10.40 -10.07
C PHE A 348 7.79 10.94 -11.30
N ASP A 349 6.48 10.69 -11.39
CA ASP A 349 5.74 10.80 -12.65
C ASP A 349 4.49 11.68 -12.53
N GLY A 350 4.15 12.15 -11.32
CA GLY A 350 2.98 13.00 -11.03
C GLY A 350 3.19 14.50 -11.29
N HIS A 351 4.42 14.90 -11.67
CA HIS A 351 4.76 16.26 -12.11
C HIS A 351 4.29 17.38 -11.15
N GLY A 352 4.42 17.15 -9.84
CA GLY A 352 4.04 18.12 -8.81
C GLY A 352 2.52 18.30 -8.63
N SER A 353 1.70 17.40 -9.18
CA SER A 353 0.25 17.40 -8.95
C SER A 353 -0.06 16.96 -7.52
N ASN A 354 -1.18 17.40 -6.96
CA ASN A 354 -1.57 16.99 -5.60
C ASN A 354 -1.69 15.46 -5.52
N PHE A 355 -1.37 14.90 -4.35
CA PHE A 355 -1.59 13.49 -4.04
C PHE A 355 -2.65 13.38 -2.96
N ILE A 356 -3.63 12.49 -3.15
CA ILE A 356 -4.77 12.36 -2.24
C ILE A 356 -4.74 10.98 -1.62
N PHE A 357 -4.67 10.93 -0.29
CA PHE A 357 -5.11 9.79 0.48
C PHE A 357 -6.61 9.93 0.72
N ASP A 358 -7.37 9.02 0.15
CA ASP A 358 -8.81 8.94 0.32
C ASP A 358 -9.19 8.26 1.65
N ASN A 359 -10.49 8.19 1.93
CA ASN A 359 -11.01 7.61 3.17
C ASN A 359 -10.67 6.11 3.35
N GLU A 360 -10.32 5.40 2.27
CA GLU A 360 -9.94 3.99 2.29
C GLU A 360 -8.44 3.77 2.45
N SER A 361 -7.64 4.83 2.30
CA SER A 361 -6.20 4.79 2.42
C SER A 361 -5.77 4.54 3.87
N ASN A 362 -4.78 3.66 4.09
CA ASN A 362 -4.28 3.34 5.43
C ASN A 362 -3.92 4.57 6.27
N PRO A 363 -3.19 5.60 5.74
CA PRO A 363 -2.92 6.82 6.49
C PRO A 363 -4.15 7.53 7.06
N VAL A 364 -5.28 7.50 6.33
CA VAL A 364 -6.53 8.11 6.79
C VAL A 364 -7.15 7.27 7.91
N ARG A 365 -7.17 5.94 7.77
CA ARG A 365 -7.68 5.03 8.80
C ARG A 365 -6.88 5.15 10.10
N GLU A 366 -5.55 5.14 10.00
CA GLU A 366 -4.65 5.31 11.13
C GLU A 366 -4.87 6.66 11.85
N ILE A 367 -5.07 7.76 11.10
CA ILE A 367 -5.42 9.05 11.70
C ILE A 367 -6.74 8.96 12.45
N LYS A 368 -7.78 8.42 11.82
CA LYS A 368 -9.09 8.23 12.46
C LYS A 368 -8.99 7.40 13.73
N ASP A 369 -8.06 6.44 13.78
CA ASP A 369 -7.87 5.57 14.94
C ASP A 369 -6.96 6.15 16.03
N SER A 370 -6.20 7.20 15.73
CA SER A 370 -5.30 7.83 16.70
C SER A 370 -6.02 8.62 17.81
N SER A 371 -5.49 8.56 19.03
CA SER A 371 -6.00 9.31 20.18
C SER A 371 -5.78 10.81 20.03
N GLN A 372 -4.66 11.22 19.42
CA GLN A 372 -4.38 12.62 19.10
C GLN A 372 -5.46 13.22 18.20
N PHE A 373 -6.07 12.41 17.33
CA PHE A 373 -7.18 12.84 16.50
C PHE A 373 -8.53 12.79 17.24
N LYS A 374 -8.91 11.61 17.75
CA LYS A 374 -10.22 11.36 18.36
C LYS A 374 -10.43 12.05 19.70
N ASP A 375 -9.44 11.97 20.57
CA ASP A 375 -9.58 12.37 21.97
C ASP A 375 -9.06 13.80 22.20
N GLU A 376 -8.22 14.30 21.30
CA GLU A 376 -7.65 15.63 21.40
C GLU A 376 -8.13 16.60 20.32
N PHE A 377 -7.84 16.34 19.04
CA PHE A 377 -8.07 17.33 17.98
C PHE A 377 -9.55 17.62 17.74
N ILE A 378 -10.37 16.59 17.50
CA ILE A 378 -11.79 16.77 17.19
C ILE A 378 -12.55 17.44 18.34
N PRO A 379 -12.47 16.97 19.60
CA PRO A 379 -13.23 17.59 20.69
C PRO A 379 -12.80 19.03 20.97
N LYS A 380 -11.49 19.34 20.87
CA LYS A 380 -10.98 20.71 21.04
C LYS A 380 -11.47 21.63 19.92
N LEU A 381 -11.50 21.15 18.67
CA LEU A 381 -12.02 21.93 17.55
C LEU A 381 -13.51 22.18 17.72
N GLU A 382 -14.31 21.16 17.99
CA GLU A 382 -15.76 21.29 18.23
C GLU A 382 -16.05 22.29 19.36
N GLN A 383 -15.33 22.19 20.48
CA GLN A 383 -15.46 23.14 21.59
C GLN A 383 -15.12 24.57 21.16
N GLU A 384 -14.04 24.78 20.38
CA GLU A 384 -13.70 26.10 19.85
C GLU A 384 -14.82 26.67 18.97
N LEU A 385 -15.45 25.84 18.14
CA LEU A 385 -16.57 26.27 17.29
C LEU A 385 -17.80 26.64 18.11
N VAL A 386 -18.13 25.85 19.14
CA VAL A 386 -19.21 26.18 20.09
C VAL A 386 -18.95 27.51 20.78
N ASP A 387 -17.73 27.73 21.29
CA ASP A 387 -17.35 28.96 21.98
C ASP A 387 -17.43 30.18 21.04
N GLN A 388 -16.96 30.01 19.81
CA GLN A 388 -17.02 31.03 18.77
C GLN A 388 -18.47 31.37 18.39
N TYR A 389 -19.34 30.36 18.26
CA TYR A 389 -20.76 30.56 17.98
C TYR A 389 -21.46 31.25 19.14
N LYS A 390 -21.31 30.78 20.38
CA LYS A 390 -21.91 31.39 21.58
C LYS A 390 -21.50 32.87 21.75
N LYS A 391 -20.28 33.22 21.35
CA LYS A 391 -19.78 34.59 21.43
C LYS A 391 -20.39 35.53 20.39
N ASN A 392 -20.64 35.04 19.16
CA ASN A 392 -20.95 35.90 18.02
C ASN A 392 -22.30 35.63 17.35
N ASN A 393 -23.00 34.56 17.73
CA ASN A 393 -24.14 33.95 17.04
C ASN A 393 -23.84 33.47 15.61
N TYR A 394 -22.55 33.25 15.32
CA TYR A 394 -22.07 32.60 14.10
C TYR A 394 -20.64 32.11 14.32
N VAL A 395 -20.22 31.08 13.60
CA VAL A 395 -18.81 30.72 13.48
C VAL A 395 -18.18 31.52 12.33
N THR A 396 -18.77 31.44 11.13
CA THR A 396 -18.29 32.13 9.93
C THR A 396 -19.33 33.11 9.41
N LYS A 397 -19.16 34.41 9.72
CA LYS A 397 -20.09 35.47 9.29
C LYS A 397 -20.21 35.60 7.76
N ASN A 398 -19.07 35.42 7.08
CA ASN A 398 -18.96 35.60 5.64
C ASN A 398 -18.31 34.35 5.06
N PRO A 399 -19.02 33.56 4.24
CA PRO A 399 -18.45 32.38 3.58
C PRO A 399 -17.18 32.64 2.77
N GLN A 400 -16.97 33.89 2.31
CA GLN A 400 -15.75 34.32 1.61
C GLN A 400 -14.57 34.61 2.54
N LYS A 401 -14.81 34.69 3.86
CA LYS A 401 -13.80 34.88 4.91
C LYS A 401 -13.98 33.82 5.98
N VAL A 402 -13.61 32.60 5.60
CA VAL A 402 -13.62 31.40 6.44
C VAL A 402 -12.91 31.66 7.78
N TYR A 403 -13.53 31.22 8.88
CA TYR A 403 -12.93 31.34 10.20
C TYR A 403 -11.62 30.54 10.29
N ASN A 404 -10.57 31.16 10.83
CA ASN A 404 -9.28 30.50 11.04
C ASN A 404 -9.17 30.03 12.48
N PHE A 405 -9.24 28.72 12.69
CA PHE A 405 -9.28 28.15 14.04
C PHE A 405 -7.89 28.13 14.70
N ARG A 406 -7.89 28.06 16.03
CA ARG A 406 -6.69 28.14 16.87
C ARG A 406 -6.22 26.79 17.34
N THR A 407 -7.12 25.83 17.50
CA THR A 407 -6.85 24.43 17.83
C THR A 407 -5.61 23.94 17.08
N SER A 408 -4.69 23.34 17.83
CA SER A 408 -3.44 22.80 17.29
C SER A 408 -3.75 21.61 16.39
N LEU A 409 -3.06 21.53 15.25
CA LEU A 409 -3.15 20.36 14.38
C LEU A 409 -2.45 19.17 15.06
N PRO A 410 -2.91 17.94 14.84
CA PRO A 410 -2.22 16.77 15.37
C PRO A 410 -0.84 16.62 14.70
N TYR A 411 0.10 16.05 15.44
CA TYR A 411 1.48 15.83 15.01
C TYR A 411 1.83 14.36 15.15
N TYR A 412 2.45 13.81 14.10
CA TYR A 412 2.75 12.39 14.01
C TYR A 412 4.22 12.23 13.66
N SER A 413 5.04 11.87 14.65
CA SER A 413 6.48 11.82 14.40
C SER A 413 6.84 10.67 13.45
N ALA A 414 7.84 10.89 12.61
CA ALA A 414 8.38 9.81 11.77
C ALA A 414 8.84 8.58 12.60
N LEU A 415 9.25 8.79 13.86
CA LEU A 415 9.66 7.72 14.75
C LEU A 415 8.49 6.84 15.20
N GLN A 416 7.29 7.40 15.37
CA GLN A 416 6.08 6.65 15.70
C GLN A 416 5.65 5.76 14.52
N GLY A 417 5.67 6.30 13.30
CA GLY A 417 5.36 5.54 12.08
C GLY A 417 6.36 4.44 11.72
N MET A 418 7.53 4.39 12.37
CA MET A 418 8.52 3.32 12.21
C MET A 418 8.35 2.17 13.20
N ASN A 419 7.38 2.23 14.12
CA ASN A 419 7.15 1.19 15.11
C ASN A 419 6.17 0.12 14.57
N PRO A 420 6.62 -1.10 14.23
CA PRO A 420 5.77 -2.11 13.62
C PRO A 420 4.72 -2.71 14.57
N ASN A 421 4.75 -2.35 15.86
CA ASN A 421 3.81 -2.84 16.87
C ASN A 421 2.73 -1.82 17.24
N VAL A 422 2.74 -0.65 16.62
CA VAL A 422 1.80 0.43 16.91
C VAL A 422 1.12 0.78 15.61
N ASN A 423 -0.21 0.69 15.60
CA ASN A 423 -1.08 1.14 14.51
C ASN A 423 -1.12 2.69 14.49
N GLU A 424 0.04 3.33 14.29
CA GLU A 424 0.20 4.78 14.31
C GLU A 424 0.93 5.27 13.05
N ILE A 425 0.11 5.73 12.11
CA ILE A 425 0.33 6.79 11.12
C ILE A 425 1.65 6.77 10.35
N ALA A 426 1.49 6.41 9.08
CA ALA A 426 2.06 7.02 7.89
C ALA A 426 3.20 8.02 8.11
N THR A 427 4.44 7.54 8.03
CA THR A 427 5.69 8.35 8.12
C THR A 427 5.81 9.43 7.03
N PHE A 428 4.80 9.57 6.15
CA PHE A 428 4.75 10.48 5.02
C PHE A 428 4.22 11.88 5.37
N VAL A 429 3.46 12.02 6.47
CA VAL A 429 2.74 13.25 6.84
C VAL A 429 3.06 13.57 8.30
N GLY A 430 4.31 13.98 8.54
CA GLY A 430 4.83 14.11 9.90
C GLY A 430 4.35 15.38 10.62
N GLY A 431 4.16 16.46 9.88
CA GLY A 431 3.81 17.77 10.42
C GLY A 431 2.73 18.45 9.58
N ILE A 432 1.47 18.15 9.86
CA ILE A 432 0.33 18.72 9.13
C ILE A 432 0.40 20.24 9.17
N GLN A 433 0.37 20.87 7.99
CA GLN A 433 0.60 22.30 7.81
C GLN A 433 -0.70 23.08 7.58
N GLY A 434 -1.78 22.37 7.26
CA GLY A 434 -3.09 22.98 7.07
C GLY A 434 -4.24 22.02 7.26
N CYS A 435 -5.42 22.59 7.45
CA CYS A 435 -6.68 21.86 7.57
C CYS A 435 -7.84 22.66 6.98
N LEU A 436 -8.76 21.97 6.32
CA LEU A 436 -10.12 22.42 6.07
C LEU A 436 -11.06 21.48 6.77
N ALA A 437 -11.98 21.99 7.57
CA ALA A 437 -12.97 21.16 8.26
C ALA A 437 -14.37 21.69 8.00
N ASN A 438 -15.26 20.81 7.57
CA ASN A 438 -16.70 21.08 7.48
C ASN A 438 -17.33 20.83 8.85
N TYR A 439 -18.19 21.75 9.28
CA TYR A 439 -18.84 21.67 10.58
C TYR A 439 -20.35 21.91 10.50
N GLU A 440 -21.04 21.41 11.52
CA GLU A 440 -22.41 21.76 11.86
C GLU A 440 -22.45 22.30 13.30
N ILE A 441 -23.05 23.46 13.51
CA ILE A 441 -23.52 23.90 14.83
C ILE A 441 -24.97 23.46 14.97
N TYR A 442 -25.32 22.92 16.13
CA TYR A 442 -26.66 22.44 16.40
C TYR A 442 -27.12 22.82 17.81
N ASP A 443 -28.45 22.91 17.98
CA ASP A 443 -29.12 22.93 19.27
C ASP A 443 -29.74 21.54 19.51
N GLN A 444 -29.43 20.96 20.66
CA GLN A 444 -30.12 19.78 21.15
C GLN A 444 -30.58 20.03 22.58
N ASN A 445 -31.89 20.20 22.76
CA ASN A 445 -32.52 20.45 24.06
C ASN A 445 -32.02 21.72 24.79
N GLY A 446 -31.70 22.78 24.05
CA GLY A 446 -31.17 24.04 24.59
C GLY A 446 -29.66 24.04 24.81
N GLU A 447 -28.98 22.94 24.49
CA GLU A 447 -27.52 22.86 24.51
C GLU A 447 -26.96 23.01 23.10
N ILE A 448 -26.09 24.02 22.93
CA ILE A 448 -25.37 24.25 21.67
C ILE A 448 -24.18 23.30 21.59
N GLY A 449 -24.14 22.50 20.55
CA GLY A 449 -23.03 21.61 20.19
C GLY A 449 -22.47 21.90 18.80
N ALA A 450 -21.35 21.27 18.48
CA ALA A 450 -20.74 21.28 17.16
C ALA A 450 -20.37 19.85 16.75
N THR A 451 -20.45 19.55 15.46
CA THR A 451 -19.96 18.28 14.89
C THR A 451 -19.08 18.60 13.69
N ILE A 452 -17.90 17.97 13.60
CA ILE A 452 -17.11 17.96 12.37
C ILE A 452 -17.60 16.80 11.50
N THR A 453 -18.01 17.09 10.26
CA THR A 453 -18.60 16.09 9.36
C THR A 453 -17.58 15.48 8.41
N ASN A 454 -16.61 16.28 7.97
CA ASN A 454 -15.44 15.81 7.25
C ASN A 454 -14.34 16.87 7.32
N LEU A 455 -13.11 16.46 7.02
CA LEU A 455 -11.99 17.37 6.94
C LEU A 455 -10.92 16.89 5.95
N SER A 456 -10.12 17.83 5.48
CA SER A 456 -8.92 17.58 4.69
C SER A 456 -7.71 18.14 5.42
N PHE A 457 -6.74 17.27 5.73
CA PHE A 457 -5.42 17.71 6.16
C PHE A 457 -4.50 17.94 4.96
N PHE A 458 -3.58 18.90 5.12
CA PHE A 458 -2.64 19.30 4.08
C PHE A 458 -1.22 19.29 4.62
N ASP A 459 -0.31 18.74 3.83
CA ASP A 459 1.14 18.81 4.05
C ASP A 459 1.88 18.92 2.71
N THR A 460 3.16 19.27 2.74
CA THR A 460 4.03 19.36 1.56
C THR A 460 4.98 18.17 1.51
N PHE A 461 4.86 17.36 0.47
CA PHE A 461 5.81 16.30 0.17
C PHE A 461 6.90 16.81 -0.77
N GLY A 462 8.16 16.67 -0.34
CA GLY A 462 9.33 17.13 -1.08
C GLY A 462 10.54 17.33 -0.18
N ALA A 463 11.71 17.47 -0.80
CA ALA A 463 13.01 17.48 -0.12
C ALA A 463 13.45 18.88 0.37
N GLY A 464 12.50 19.62 0.94
CA GLY A 464 12.69 21.01 1.34
C GLY A 464 13.34 21.20 2.70
N TRP A 465 13.74 22.44 2.95
CA TRP A 465 14.40 22.85 4.19
C TRP A 465 13.43 23.39 5.22
N GLU A 466 12.23 23.81 4.80
CA GLU A 466 11.29 24.49 5.65
C GLU A 466 9.85 23.96 5.54
N ASP A 467 9.17 24.00 6.68
CA ASP A 467 7.75 23.69 6.85
C ASP A 467 6.91 24.97 6.92
N GLY A 468 5.77 24.99 6.21
CA GLY A 468 4.82 26.10 6.25
C GLY A 468 5.13 27.28 5.31
N GLY A 469 5.97 27.07 4.29
CA GLY A 469 6.35 28.11 3.31
C GLY A 469 7.69 28.79 3.64
N ALA A 470 8.01 29.89 2.94
CA ALA A 470 9.30 30.59 3.14
C ALA A 470 9.51 31.03 4.59
N ASP A 471 10.75 30.92 5.07
CA ASP A 471 11.16 31.27 6.43
C ASP A 471 10.41 30.47 7.52
N GLY A 472 9.93 29.29 7.15
CA GLY A 472 9.21 28.36 8.01
C GLY A 472 10.09 27.62 9.01
N MET A 473 9.51 26.63 9.69
CA MET A 473 10.27 25.79 10.63
C MET A 473 11.26 24.92 9.87
N ALA A 474 12.50 24.83 10.34
CA ALA A 474 13.50 23.98 9.69
C ALA A 474 13.07 22.50 9.76
N LYS A 475 13.03 21.84 8.61
CA LYS A 475 12.72 20.41 8.49
C LYS A 475 13.84 19.57 9.10
N GLN A 476 13.47 18.52 9.83
CA GLN A 476 14.42 17.51 10.25
C GLN A 476 14.90 16.70 9.04
N TRP A 477 16.20 16.61 8.85
CA TRP A 477 16.78 15.77 7.81
C TRP A 477 16.59 14.28 8.13
N ILE A 478 16.05 13.53 7.17
CA ILE A 478 15.83 12.09 7.30
C ILE A 478 16.80 11.37 6.34
N PRO A 479 17.76 10.55 6.83
CA PRO A 479 18.79 9.90 6.01
C PRO A 479 18.27 9.04 4.84
N GLY A 480 17.03 8.57 4.87
CA GLY A 480 16.39 7.84 3.75
C GLY A 480 15.88 8.75 2.61
N LEU A 481 15.74 10.05 2.86
CA LEU A 481 15.30 11.03 1.87
C LEU A 481 16.46 11.69 1.12
N VAL A 482 17.71 11.28 1.38
CA VAL A 482 18.89 11.75 0.62
C VAL A 482 18.69 11.53 -0.89
N SER A 483 18.10 10.39 -1.28
CA SER A 483 17.87 10.07 -2.69
C SER A 483 16.75 10.95 -3.28
N MET A 484 15.70 11.25 -2.51
CA MET A 484 14.66 12.22 -2.90
C MET A 484 15.25 13.61 -3.10
N PHE A 485 16.10 14.06 -2.17
CA PHE A 485 16.83 15.31 -2.27
C PHE A 485 17.71 15.36 -3.52
N CYS A 486 18.44 14.28 -3.80
CA CYS A 486 19.27 14.20 -5.01
C CYS A 486 18.43 14.23 -6.30
N LEU A 487 17.29 13.56 -6.31
CA LEU A 487 16.35 13.60 -7.44
C LEU A 487 15.85 15.03 -7.67
N GLN A 488 15.35 15.68 -6.62
CA GLN A 488 14.71 17.00 -6.70
C GLN A 488 15.67 18.14 -7.00
N HIS A 489 16.87 18.13 -6.41
CA HIS A 489 17.81 19.25 -6.49
C HIS A 489 18.93 19.02 -7.51
N PHE A 490 19.43 17.79 -7.66
CA PHE A 490 20.56 17.52 -8.57
C PHE A 490 20.16 16.85 -9.90
N LYS A 491 19.11 16.03 -9.95
CA LYS A 491 18.65 15.39 -11.20
C LYS A 491 17.58 16.19 -11.94
N ASN A 492 17.11 17.28 -11.35
CA ASN A 492 16.02 18.11 -11.87
C ASN A 492 16.47 19.44 -12.49
N VAL A 493 17.77 19.74 -12.45
CA VAL A 493 18.32 21.06 -12.83
C VAL A 493 17.99 21.43 -14.29
N GLU A 494 18.02 20.44 -15.18
CA GLU A 494 17.81 20.64 -16.62
C GLU A 494 16.32 20.68 -17.02
N ASP A 495 15.43 20.05 -16.24
CA ASP A 495 13.99 19.98 -16.53
C ASP A 495 13.19 20.03 -15.23
N LYS A 496 12.87 21.24 -14.79
CA LYS A 496 12.23 21.56 -13.51
C LYS A 496 10.84 20.95 -13.31
N ASN A 497 10.28 20.28 -14.32
CA ASN A 497 8.98 19.61 -14.22
C ASN A 497 9.10 18.16 -13.74
N LYS A 498 10.31 17.62 -13.65
CA LYS A 498 10.56 16.32 -13.02
C LYS A 498 10.65 16.52 -11.50
N PHE A 499 10.28 15.54 -10.70
CA PHE A 499 10.50 15.55 -9.23
C PHE A 499 10.07 16.82 -8.47
N GLN A 500 8.99 17.49 -8.89
CA GLN A 500 8.49 18.68 -8.20
C GLN A 500 7.90 18.29 -6.83
N PRO A 501 8.06 19.14 -5.80
CA PRO A 501 7.27 18.99 -4.58
C PRO A 501 5.77 19.10 -4.91
N PHE A 502 4.95 18.50 -4.06
CA PHE A 502 3.49 18.55 -4.19
C PHE A 502 2.79 18.55 -2.84
N ALA A 503 1.53 18.99 -2.83
CA ALA A 503 0.68 18.87 -1.65
C ALA A 503 0.15 17.44 -1.51
N ILE A 504 0.28 16.88 -0.31
CA ILE A 504 -0.49 15.72 0.12
C ILE A 504 -1.78 16.21 0.77
N MET A 505 -2.86 15.53 0.45
CA MET A 505 -4.18 15.72 1.05
C MET A 505 -4.63 14.43 1.70
N LEU A 506 -5.12 14.51 2.94
CA LEU A 506 -5.75 13.38 3.62
C LEU A 506 -7.21 13.74 3.83
N ASN A 507 -8.09 13.12 3.05
CA ASN A 507 -9.52 13.37 3.10
C ASN A 507 -10.16 12.39 4.07
N ILE A 508 -10.72 12.94 5.16
CA ILE A 508 -11.25 12.19 6.29
C ILE A 508 -12.75 12.46 6.38
N GLU A 509 -13.54 11.42 6.15
CA GLU A 509 -14.99 11.44 6.39
C GLU A 509 -15.24 10.90 7.80
N LEU A 510 -16.12 11.56 8.58
CA LEU A 510 -16.37 11.23 9.98
C LEU A 510 -17.73 10.58 10.22
#